data_AF-A7ENM8-F1
#
_entry.id   AF-A7ENM8-F1
#
_cell.length_a   1.000
_cell.length_b   1.000
_cell.length_c   1.000
_cell.angle_alpha   90.00
_cell.angle_beta   90.00
_cell.angle_gamma   90.00
#
_symmetry.space_group_name_H-M   'P 1'
#
loop_
_entity.id
_entity.type
_entity.pdbx_description
1 polymer ?
#
loop_
_entity_poly.entity_id
_entity_poly.type
_entity_poly.pdbx_seq_one_letter_code
_entity_poly.pdbx_strand_id
1 'polypeptide(L)'
;MGYRLQEAHQKLNNWKHYYEDEYADYARAVKNGTMEPARSFFDLTLLQGHQVATEEIIEAENNYEKVRVQVRKLEVVLSDIYPSSGFANYSNDEYRASMEEAMANEVDREWIFSWMEKDDEEIDFEDDGDDWEAMSIGLDDSVSVVAKGRERERIDGWEKRCLTIDNDWTELPAALEYNPEPEPRKMVA
;
A
#
# COMPACT_ATOMS: atom_id res chain seq x y z
N MET A 1 -19.25 3.41 7.12
CA MET A 1 -18.32 2.43 7.73
C MET A 1 -16.87 2.91 7.76
N GLY A 2 -16.42 3.75 6.82
CA GLY A 2 -15.05 4.30 6.81
C GLY A 2 -14.63 4.98 8.12
N TYR A 3 -15.55 5.62 8.84
CA TYR A 3 -15.27 6.28 10.13
C TYR A 3 -14.66 5.34 11.19
N ARG A 4 -15.10 4.07 11.30
CA ARG A 4 -14.54 3.13 12.30
C ARG A 4 -13.15 2.64 11.92
N LEU A 5 -12.92 2.39 10.63
CA LEU A 5 -11.61 1.96 10.13
C LEU A 5 -10.59 3.08 10.29
N GLN A 6 -10.97 4.30 9.91
CA GLN A 6 -10.12 5.48 10.03
C GLN A 6 -9.77 5.80 11.50
N GLU A 7 -10.74 5.68 12.40
CA GLU A 7 -10.52 5.85 13.84
C GLU A 7 -9.55 4.79 14.40
N ALA A 8 -9.70 3.53 13.99
CA ALA A 8 -8.80 2.45 14.39
C ALA A 8 -7.37 2.68 13.87
N HIS A 9 -7.19 3.04 12.59
CA HIS A 9 -5.88 3.42 12.05
C HIS A 9 -5.27 4.62 12.78
N GLN A 10 -6.07 5.64 13.09
CA GLN A 10 -5.60 6.81 13.81
C GLN A 10 -5.12 6.46 15.23
N LYS A 11 -5.82 5.54 15.91
CA LYS A 11 -5.43 5.02 17.23
C LYS A 11 -4.08 4.31 17.19
N LEU A 12 -3.83 3.47 16.17
CA LEU A 12 -2.53 2.79 16.02
C LEU A 12 -1.41 3.75 15.60
N ASN A 13 -1.69 4.67 14.67
CA ASN A 13 -0.69 5.67 14.25
C ASN A 13 -0.26 6.57 15.42
N ASN A 14 -1.17 6.90 16.32
CA ASN A 14 -0.89 7.69 17.52
C ASN A 14 -0.35 6.86 18.69
N TRP A 15 -0.23 5.53 18.55
CA TRP A 15 0.17 4.64 19.63
C TRP A 15 1.55 4.98 20.22
N LYS A 16 2.48 5.38 19.37
CA LYS A 16 3.82 5.80 19.80
C LYS A 16 3.76 6.99 20.75
N HIS A 17 2.95 8.00 20.43
CA HIS A 17 2.77 9.18 21.27
C HIS A 17 2.08 8.82 22.58
N TYR A 18 1.04 7.98 22.53
CA TYR A 18 0.39 7.45 23.73
C TYR A 18 1.38 6.71 24.65
N TYR A 19 2.25 5.87 24.10
CA TYR A 19 3.29 5.18 24.87
C TYR A 19 4.27 6.16 25.53
N GLU A 20 4.73 7.17 24.79
CA GLU A 20 5.66 8.18 25.31
C GLU A 20 5.06 8.99 26.46
N ASP A 21 3.78 9.39 26.33
CA ASP A 21 3.05 10.13 27.36
C ASP A 21 2.84 9.29 28.63
N GLU A 22 2.35 8.05 28.49
CA GLU A 22 2.17 7.12 29.61
C GLU A 22 3.49 6.81 30.32
N TYR A 23 4.59 6.65 29.56
CA TYR A 23 5.92 6.40 30.13
C TYR A 23 6.44 7.61 30.91
N ALA A 24 6.20 8.84 30.40
CA ALA A 24 6.59 10.06 31.10
C ALA A 24 5.85 10.21 32.44
N ASP A 25 4.57 9.86 32.48
CA ASP A 25 3.76 9.89 33.70
C ASP A 25 4.19 8.81 34.70
N TYR A 26 4.45 7.59 34.24
CA TYR A 26 5.03 6.52 35.05
C TYR A 26 6.38 6.93 35.65
N ALA A 27 7.29 7.48 34.84
CA ALA A 27 8.60 7.94 35.30
C ALA A 27 8.47 9.05 36.36
N ARG A 28 7.49 9.95 36.22
CA ARG A 28 7.19 10.99 37.21
C ARG A 28 6.64 10.38 38.52
N ALA A 29 5.74 9.40 38.43
CA ALA A 29 5.15 8.73 39.59
C ALA A 29 6.18 7.91 40.39
N VAL A 30 7.12 7.24 39.71
CA VAL A 30 8.24 6.54 40.35
C VAL A 30 9.20 7.53 41.01
N LYS A 31 9.55 8.63 40.32
CA LYS A 31 10.44 9.67 40.88
C LYS A 31 9.85 10.35 42.13
N ASN A 32 8.54 10.54 42.16
CA ASN A 32 7.83 11.13 43.29
C ASN A 32 7.60 10.14 44.45
N GLY A 33 7.98 8.86 44.31
CA GLY A 33 7.80 7.82 45.33
C GLY A 33 6.33 7.38 45.51
N THR A 34 5.44 7.81 44.62
CA THR A 34 4.02 7.45 44.63
C THR A 34 3.76 6.05 44.06
N MET A 35 4.70 5.49 43.30
CA MET A 35 4.59 4.17 42.70
C MET A 35 5.92 3.43 42.79
N GLU A 36 5.87 2.13 43.11
CA GLU A 36 7.07 1.30 43.09
C GLU A 36 7.54 1.03 41.66
N PRO A 37 8.86 0.90 41.42
CA PRO A 37 9.40 0.63 40.10
C PRO A 37 9.07 -0.80 39.63
N ALA A 38 7.85 -1.00 39.14
CA ALA A 38 7.36 -2.24 38.55
C ALA A 38 7.33 -2.14 37.01
N ARG A 39 8.48 -1.85 36.41
CA ARG A 39 8.62 -1.58 34.97
C ARG A 39 8.05 -2.71 34.10
N SER A 40 8.23 -3.97 34.52
CA SER A 40 7.71 -5.13 33.81
C SER A 40 6.19 -5.20 33.75
N PHE A 41 5.48 -4.71 34.77
CA PHE A 41 4.02 -4.69 34.80
C PHE A 41 3.46 -3.57 33.90
N PHE A 42 4.11 -2.41 33.93
CA PHE A 42 3.79 -1.28 33.05
C PHE A 42 3.97 -1.65 31.57
N ASP A 43 5.14 -2.21 31.22
CA ASP A 43 5.44 -2.65 29.85
C ASP A 43 4.44 -3.72 29.37
N LEU A 44 4.04 -4.67 30.24
CA LEU A 44 3.03 -5.69 29.91
C LEU A 44 1.66 -5.09 29.61
N THR A 45 1.22 -4.10 30.39
CA THR A 45 -0.09 -3.48 30.23
C THR A 45 -0.18 -2.71 28.91
N LEU A 46 0.88 -1.99 28.56
CA LEU A 46 0.96 -1.29 27.28
C LEU A 46 1.08 -2.25 26.09
N LEU A 47 1.83 -3.34 26.23
CA LEU A 47 1.90 -4.38 25.19
C LEU A 47 0.51 -4.98 24.91
N GLN A 48 -0.24 -5.31 25.97
CA GLN A 48 -1.60 -5.82 25.84
C GLN A 48 -2.54 -4.79 25.19
N GLY A 49 -2.44 -3.51 25.58
CA GLY A 49 -3.21 -2.44 24.95
C GLY A 49 -2.92 -2.30 23.46
N HIS A 50 -1.67 -2.45 23.03
CA HIS A 50 -1.27 -2.40 21.63
C HIS A 50 -1.84 -3.59 20.84
N GLN A 51 -1.81 -4.78 21.44
CA GLN A 51 -2.42 -5.97 20.83
C GLN A 51 -3.91 -5.77 20.60
N VAL A 52 -4.64 -5.23 21.59
CA VAL A 52 -6.06 -4.91 21.45
C VAL A 52 -6.31 -3.89 20.34
N ALA A 53 -5.52 -2.81 20.27
CA ALA A 53 -5.65 -1.81 19.20
C ALA A 53 -5.37 -2.40 17.80
N THR A 54 -4.46 -3.37 17.72
CA THR A 54 -4.17 -4.09 16.47
C THR A 54 -5.32 -5.02 16.07
N GLU A 55 -5.89 -5.75 17.03
CA GLU A 55 -7.07 -6.60 16.81
C GLU A 55 -8.28 -5.77 16.33
N GLU A 56 -8.51 -4.60 16.93
CA GLU A 56 -9.57 -3.68 16.51
C GLU A 56 -9.44 -3.24 15.04
N ILE A 57 -8.21 -2.99 14.56
CA ILE A 57 -7.96 -2.68 13.14
C ILE A 57 -8.27 -3.88 12.27
N ILE A 58 -7.76 -5.06 12.63
CA ILE A 58 -7.98 -6.30 11.85
C ILE A 58 -9.49 -6.57 11.73
N GLU A 59 -10.26 -6.39 12.80
CA GLU A 59 -11.71 -6.54 12.75
C GLU A 59 -12.38 -5.45 11.89
N ALA A 60 -11.95 -4.20 12.00
CA ALA A 60 -12.48 -3.10 11.20
C ALA A 60 -12.20 -3.30 9.70
N GLU A 61 -11.01 -3.74 9.33
CA GLU A 61 -10.61 -4.05 7.95
C GLU A 61 -11.41 -5.23 7.40
N ASN A 62 -11.54 -6.31 8.17
CA ASN A 62 -12.36 -7.46 7.77
C ASN A 62 -13.83 -7.09 7.55
N ASN A 63 -14.39 -6.23 8.41
CA ASN A 63 -15.77 -5.77 8.26
C ASN A 63 -15.94 -4.84 7.05
N TYR A 64 -14.96 -3.96 6.82
CA TYR A 64 -14.94 -3.12 5.62
C TYR A 64 -14.88 -3.96 4.35
N GLU A 65 -14.01 -4.98 4.29
CA GLU A 65 -13.89 -5.87 3.13
C GLU A 65 -15.17 -6.69 2.90
N LYS A 66 -15.81 -7.19 3.96
CA LYS A 66 -17.12 -7.87 3.83
C LYS A 66 -18.17 -6.98 3.19
N VAL A 67 -18.25 -5.71 3.60
CA VAL A 67 -19.18 -4.75 3.00
C VAL A 67 -18.77 -4.39 1.58
N ARG A 68 -17.47 -4.23 1.31
CA ARG A 68 -16.95 -3.99 -0.04
C ARG A 68 -17.32 -5.12 -1.01
N VAL A 69 -17.24 -6.39 -0.57
CA VAL A 69 -17.69 -7.54 -1.37
C VAL A 69 -19.20 -7.49 -1.63
N GLN A 70 -20.01 -7.10 -0.65
CA GLN A 70 -21.46 -6.93 -0.85
C GLN A 70 -21.81 -5.78 -1.79
N VAL A 71 -21.10 -4.65 -1.68
CA VAL A 71 -21.29 -3.50 -2.58
C VAL A 71 -20.85 -3.84 -4.01
N ARG A 72 -19.76 -4.61 -4.20
CA ARG A 72 -19.36 -5.15 -5.50
C ARG A 72 -20.47 -6.00 -6.14
N LYS A 73 -21.19 -6.81 -5.37
CA LYS A 73 -22.34 -7.59 -5.87
C LYS A 73 -23.52 -6.73 -6.32
N LEU A 74 -23.59 -5.49 -5.84
CA LEU A 74 -24.63 -4.52 -6.23
C LEU A 74 -24.20 -3.63 -7.42
N GLU A 75 -23.03 -3.90 -8.03
CA GLU A 75 -22.45 -3.13 -9.15
C GLU A 75 -22.30 -1.62 -8.87
N VAL A 76 -22.28 -1.22 -7.59
CA VAL A 76 -22.06 0.18 -7.20
C VAL A 76 -20.57 0.43 -7.06
N VAL A 77 -20.04 1.36 -7.86
CA VAL A 77 -18.65 1.83 -7.77
C VAL A 77 -18.52 2.77 -6.58
N LEU A 78 -17.68 2.41 -5.61
CA LEU A 78 -17.30 3.32 -4.52
C LEU A 78 -16.16 4.22 -5.02
N SER A 79 -16.43 5.51 -5.13
CA SER A 79 -15.51 6.57 -5.59
C SER A 79 -14.27 6.75 -4.72
N ASP A 80 -14.30 6.23 -3.51
CA ASP A 80 -13.37 6.52 -2.42
C ASP A 80 -12.03 5.75 -2.58
N ILE A 81 -11.93 4.91 -3.61
CA ILE A 81 -10.89 3.90 -3.79
C ILE A 81 -10.21 4.13 -5.14
N TYR A 82 -9.65 5.30 -5.36
CA TYR A 82 -8.49 5.40 -6.25
C TYR A 82 -7.26 5.06 -5.40
N PRO A 83 -6.73 3.82 -5.46
CA PRO A 83 -5.41 3.59 -4.91
C PRO A 83 -4.46 4.54 -5.62
N SER A 84 -3.74 5.37 -4.85
CA SER A 84 -2.70 6.29 -5.36
C SER A 84 -1.61 5.57 -6.17
N SER A 85 -1.60 4.23 -6.10
CA SER A 85 -0.76 3.34 -6.88
C SER A 85 -1.06 3.29 -8.39
N GLY A 86 -2.14 3.93 -8.87
CA GLY A 86 -2.50 3.92 -10.29
C GLY A 86 -3.13 2.60 -10.80
N PHE A 87 -3.08 1.53 -10.02
CA PHE A 87 -3.84 0.30 -10.25
C PHE A 87 -5.27 0.42 -9.70
N ALA A 88 -6.04 1.34 -10.27
CA ALA A 88 -7.47 1.39 -10.00
C ALA A 88 -8.11 0.10 -10.53
N ASN A 89 -8.73 -0.66 -9.64
CA ASN A 89 -9.58 -1.79 -10.01
C ASN A 89 -10.91 -1.19 -10.50
N TYR A 90 -11.00 -0.96 -11.80
CA TYR A 90 -12.19 -0.40 -12.42
C TYR A 90 -13.25 -1.50 -12.51
N SER A 91 -14.50 -1.21 -12.19
CA SER A 91 -15.60 -2.16 -12.40
C SER A 91 -15.77 -2.63 -13.86
N ASN A 92 -15.14 -1.91 -14.80
CA ASN A 92 -15.15 -2.16 -16.24
C ASN A 92 -13.76 -2.58 -16.78
N ASP A 93 -12.83 -3.03 -15.95
CA ASP A 93 -11.53 -3.55 -16.45
C ASP A 93 -11.64 -4.93 -17.14
N GLU A 94 -12.87 -5.41 -17.33
CA GLU A 94 -13.22 -6.72 -17.91
C GLU A 94 -12.70 -7.93 -17.11
N TYR A 95 -11.90 -7.70 -16.07
CA TYR A 95 -11.31 -8.71 -15.22
C TYR A 95 -12.29 -9.10 -14.10
N ARG A 96 -13.27 -9.92 -14.47
CA ARG A 96 -14.21 -10.49 -13.50
C ARG A 96 -13.51 -11.54 -12.64
N ALA A 97 -13.84 -11.61 -11.34
CA ALA A 97 -13.34 -12.68 -10.46
C ALA A 97 -13.66 -14.09 -10.97
N SER A 98 -14.73 -14.26 -11.74
CA SER A 98 -15.07 -15.52 -12.43
C SER A 98 -14.06 -15.89 -13.53
N MET A 99 -13.39 -14.91 -14.13
CA MET A 99 -12.33 -15.13 -15.11
C MET A 99 -11.05 -15.60 -14.41
N GLU A 100 -10.71 -15.04 -13.25
CA GLU A 100 -9.62 -15.55 -12.40
C GLU A 100 -9.87 -16.99 -11.95
N GLU A 101 -11.09 -17.31 -11.51
CA GLU A 101 -11.48 -18.67 -11.14
C GLU A 101 -11.43 -19.64 -12.32
N ALA A 102 -11.86 -19.20 -13.52
CA ALA A 102 -11.75 -20.01 -14.73
C ALA A 102 -10.28 -20.28 -15.11
N MET A 103 -9.43 -19.25 -15.09
CA MET A 103 -8.00 -19.39 -15.37
C MET A 103 -7.31 -20.29 -14.32
N ALA A 104 -7.63 -20.13 -13.03
CA ALA A 104 -7.07 -20.94 -11.95
C ALA A 104 -7.53 -22.42 -11.96
N ASN A 105 -8.64 -22.72 -12.64
CA ASN A 105 -9.11 -24.08 -12.90
C ASN A 105 -8.47 -24.69 -14.17
N GLU A 106 -8.04 -23.86 -15.11
CA GLU A 106 -7.36 -24.29 -16.34
C GLU A 106 -5.86 -24.59 -16.11
N VAL A 107 -5.29 -24.08 -15.00
CA VAL A 107 -3.92 -24.41 -14.59
C VAL A 107 -3.81 -25.89 -14.22
N ASP A 108 -2.91 -26.59 -14.91
CA ASP A 108 -2.54 -27.97 -14.59
C ASP A 108 -1.73 -28.02 -13.29
N ARG A 109 -2.45 -28.21 -12.19
CA ARG A 109 -1.86 -28.28 -10.86
C ARG A 109 -0.99 -29.53 -10.70
N GLU A 110 -1.32 -30.61 -11.38
CA GLU A 110 -0.57 -31.86 -11.31
C GLU A 110 0.80 -31.72 -11.97
N TRP A 111 0.87 -30.99 -13.09
CA TRP A 111 2.14 -30.58 -13.69
C TRP A 111 2.98 -29.72 -12.75
N ILE A 112 2.38 -28.74 -12.07
CA ILE A 112 3.10 -27.87 -11.12
C ILE A 112 3.61 -28.68 -9.92
N PHE A 113 2.79 -29.55 -9.34
CA PHE A 113 3.22 -30.41 -8.23
C PHE A 113 4.31 -31.38 -8.68
N SER A 114 4.20 -31.98 -9.86
CA SER A 114 5.23 -32.83 -10.44
C SER A 114 6.54 -32.06 -10.74
N TRP A 115 6.45 -30.78 -11.09
CA TRP A 115 7.62 -29.92 -11.25
C TRP A 115 8.27 -29.56 -9.91
N MET A 116 7.48 -29.29 -8.87
CA MET A 116 8.01 -29.02 -7.52
C MET A 116 8.57 -30.27 -6.82
N GLU A 117 8.08 -31.46 -7.15
CA GLU A 117 8.55 -32.73 -6.59
C GLU A 117 9.74 -33.34 -7.35
N LYS A 118 10.06 -32.84 -8.54
CA LYS A 118 11.32 -33.17 -9.18
C LYS A 118 12.44 -32.49 -8.39
N ASP A 119 13.13 -33.27 -7.57
CA ASP A 119 14.47 -32.90 -7.09
C ASP A 119 15.33 -32.51 -8.30
N ASP A 120 16.24 -31.54 -8.11
CA ASP A 120 17.21 -31.05 -9.10
C ASP A 120 18.20 -32.16 -9.54
N GLU A 121 17.70 -33.26 -10.10
CA GLU A 121 18.47 -34.22 -10.86
C GLU A 121 18.90 -33.52 -12.15
N GLU A 122 20.01 -32.80 -12.01
CA GLU A 122 20.96 -32.40 -13.06
C GLU A 122 20.24 -32.08 -14.38
N ILE A 123 19.42 -31.03 -14.34
CA ILE A 123 19.06 -30.33 -15.56
C ILE A 123 20.37 -29.72 -16.03
N ASP A 124 21.06 -30.44 -16.90
CA ASP A 124 22.15 -29.92 -17.71
C ASP A 124 21.48 -28.89 -18.63
N PHE A 125 21.34 -27.66 -18.11
CA PHE A 125 20.97 -26.53 -18.93
C PHE A 125 22.06 -26.46 -19.99
N GLU A 126 21.75 -26.83 -21.24
CA GLU A 126 22.52 -26.31 -22.35
C GLU A 126 22.46 -24.79 -22.18
N ASP A 127 23.59 -24.25 -21.72
CA ASP A 127 23.77 -22.84 -21.43
C ASP A 127 23.74 -22.11 -22.76
N ASP A 128 22.53 -21.87 -23.25
CA ASP A 128 22.21 -20.86 -24.25
C ASP A 128 22.28 -19.45 -23.62
N GLY A 129 22.97 -19.32 -22.47
CA GLY A 129 23.37 -18.05 -21.91
C GLY A 129 24.17 -17.30 -22.97
N ASP A 130 23.57 -16.25 -23.53
CA ASP A 130 24.34 -15.24 -24.23
C ASP A 130 25.49 -14.85 -23.31
N ASP A 131 26.72 -15.10 -23.78
CA ASP A 131 27.99 -14.92 -23.08
C ASP A 131 28.22 -13.41 -22.86
N TRP A 132 27.38 -12.83 -22.01
CA TRP A 132 27.34 -11.41 -21.77
C TRP A 132 28.42 -11.14 -20.74
N GLU A 133 29.63 -10.85 -21.24
CA GLU A 133 30.74 -10.37 -20.44
C GLU A 133 30.32 -9.06 -19.75
N ALA A 134 29.77 -9.19 -18.54
CA ALA A 134 29.48 -8.05 -17.69
C ALA A 134 30.83 -7.41 -17.31
N MET A 135 31.22 -6.36 -18.04
CA MET A 135 32.36 -5.54 -17.66
C MET A 135 32.13 -5.03 -16.23
N SER A 136 33.09 -5.30 -15.34
CA SER A 136 33.10 -4.78 -13.98
C SER A 136 33.38 -3.28 -14.01
N ILE A 137 32.32 -2.50 -14.18
CA ILE A 137 32.34 -1.04 -14.17
C ILE A 137 32.37 -0.59 -12.70
N GLY A 138 33.40 0.15 -12.30
CA GLY A 138 33.43 0.80 -10.98
C GLY A 138 32.29 1.83 -10.88
N LEU A 139 31.84 2.17 -9.66
CA LEU A 139 30.80 3.22 -9.46
C LEU A 139 31.12 4.53 -10.21
N ASP A 140 32.42 4.78 -10.41
CA ASP A 140 33.04 5.94 -11.02
C ASP A 140 33.01 5.92 -12.56
N ASP A 141 32.79 4.75 -13.17
CA ASP A 141 32.78 4.51 -14.62
C ASP A 141 31.36 4.53 -15.22
N SER A 142 30.37 4.94 -14.42
CA SER A 142 29.00 5.09 -14.93
C SER A 142 28.97 6.10 -16.08
N VAL A 143 28.40 5.70 -17.23
CA VAL A 143 28.33 6.51 -18.45
C VAL A 143 27.71 7.89 -18.18
N SER A 144 26.79 8.00 -17.22
CA SER A 144 26.20 9.28 -16.81
C SER A 144 27.21 10.24 -16.16
N VAL A 145 28.22 9.72 -15.45
CA VAL A 145 29.25 10.49 -14.73
C VAL A 145 30.39 10.91 -15.66
N VAL A 146 30.73 10.09 -16.67
CA VAL A 146 31.89 10.31 -17.55
C VAL A 146 31.51 10.88 -18.92
N ALA A 147 30.22 10.84 -19.31
CA ALA A 147 29.76 11.32 -20.62
C ALA A 147 30.09 12.81 -20.87
N LYS A 148 30.65 13.09 -22.05
CA LYS A 148 30.91 14.45 -22.56
C LYS A 148 30.35 14.59 -23.97
N GLY A 149 29.96 15.81 -24.35
CA GLY A 149 29.46 16.11 -25.70
C GLY A 149 28.05 15.56 -25.96
N ARG A 150 27.82 15.01 -27.16
CA ARG A 150 26.48 14.65 -27.67
C ARG A 150 25.75 13.59 -26.83
N GLU A 151 26.50 12.71 -26.16
CA GLU A 151 25.93 11.69 -25.27
C GLU A 151 25.43 12.32 -23.97
N ARG A 152 26.16 13.31 -23.43
CA ARG A 152 25.70 14.08 -22.26
C ARG A 152 24.45 14.90 -22.59
N GLU A 153 24.39 15.52 -23.77
CA GLU A 153 23.19 16.22 -24.23
C GLU A 153 21.97 15.31 -24.35
N ARG A 154 22.16 14.06 -24.80
CA ARG A 154 21.08 13.06 -24.81
C ARG A 154 20.62 12.72 -23.40
N ILE A 155 21.55 12.48 -22.47
CA ILE A 155 21.23 12.13 -21.07
C ILE A 155 20.50 13.30 -20.39
N ASP A 156 21.00 14.53 -20.51
CA ASP A 156 20.35 15.72 -19.96
C ASP A 156 18.97 15.96 -20.60
N GLY A 157 18.80 15.62 -21.88
CA GLY A 157 17.51 15.68 -22.57
C GLY A 157 16.49 14.61 -22.12
N TRP A 158 16.96 13.47 -21.62
CA TRP A 158 16.11 12.49 -20.95
C TRP A 158 15.75 12.94 -19.53
N GLU A 159 16.73 13.41 -18.75
CA GLU A 159 16.52 13.92 -17.39
C GLU A 159 15.49 15.07 -17.38
N LYS A 160 15.60 16.01 -18.32
CA LYS A 160 14.61 17.08 -18.48
C LYS A 160 13.21 16.54 -18.74
N ARG A 161 13.04 15.54 -19.60
CA ARG A 161 11.71 14.99 -19.92
C ARG A 161 11.09 14.29 -18.71
N CYS A 162 11.88 13.57 -17.92
CA CYS A 162 11.40 12.97 -16.67
C CYS A 162 10.95 14.05 -15.67
N LEU A 163 11.73 15.12 -15.52
CA LEU A 163 11.35 16.26 -14.67
C LEU A 163 10.11 17.00 -15.19
N THR A 164 9.88 17.06 -16.50
CA THR A 164 8.65 17.65 -17.05
C THR A 164 7.43 16.77 -16.77
N ILE A 165 7.57 15.44 -16.86
CA ILE A 165 6.49 14.48 -16.59
C ILE A 165 6.07 14.55 -15.11
N ASP A 166 7.01 14.75 -14.18
CA ASP A 166 6.67 14.94 -12.76
C ASP A 166 5.90 16.24 -12.48
N ASN A 167 6.05 17.27 -13.32
CA ASN A 167 5.35 18.55 -13.18
C ASN A 167 3.98 18.59 -13.89
N ASP A 168 3.70 17.67 -14.83
CA ASP A 168 2.46 17.64 -15.63
C ASP A 168 1.26 17.05 -14.85
N TRP A 169 1.47 16.59 -13.62
CA TRP A 169 0.39 16.15 -12.71
C TRP A 169 -0.36 17.31 -12.03
N THR A 170 -0.03 18.57 -12.33
CA THR A 170 -0.62 19.74 -11.64
C THR A 170 -1.84 20.37 -12.30
N GLU A 171 -2.31 19.87 -13.45
CA GLU A 171 -3.57 20.34 -14.06
C GLU A 171 -4.65 19.25 -14.04
N LEU A 172 -5.05 18.84 -12.83
CA LEU A 172 -6.43 18.38 -12.66
C LEU A 172 -7.34 19.58 -12.94
N PRO A 173 -8.37 19.47 -13.81
CA PRO A 173 -9.25 20.58 -14.11
C PRO A 173 -9.86 21.10 -12.80
N ALA A 174 -9.68 22.41 -12.58
CA ALA A 174 -10.27 23.12 -11.45
C ALA A 174 -11.73 22.69 -11.28
N ALA A 175 -12.04 22.25 -10.07
CA ALA A 175 -13.34 21.73 -9.66
C ALA A 175 -14.49 22.41 -10.43
N LEU A 176 -15.29 21.61 -11.12
CA LEU A 176 -16.61 22.01 -11.61
C LEU A 176 -17.31 22.74 -10.47
N GLU A 177 -17.52 24.05 -10.63
CA GLU A 177 -18.26 24.87 -9.69
C GLU A 177 -19.61 24.19 -9.42
N TYR A 178 -19.74 23.68 -8.21
CA TYR A 178 -20.96 23.11 -7.68
C TYR A 178 -22.05 24.18 -7.75
N ASN A 179 -23.01 24.00 -8.65
CA ASN A 179 -24.19 24.82 -8.75
C ASN A 179 -25.27 24.15 -7.88
N PRO A 180 -25.58 24.66 -6.67
CA PRO A 180 -26.57 24.04 -5.81
C PRO A 180 -27.95 24.09 -6.48
N GLU A 181 -28.57 22.91 -6.64
CA GLU A 181 -29.94 22.79 -7.13
C GLU A 181 -30.92 23.62 -6.28
N PRO A 182 -31.96 24.23 -6.88
CA PRO A 182 -32.91 25.06 -6.14
C PRO A 182 -33.78 24.22 -5.20
N GLU A 183 -33.89 24.66 -3.94
CA GLU A 183 -34.62 23.96 -2.87
C GLU A 183 -36.05 23.55 -3.28
N PRO A 184 -36.51 22.36 -2.86
CA PRO A 184 -37.87 21.91 -3.14
C PRO A 184 -38.88 22.80 -2.43
N ARG A 185 -39.87 23.29 -3.19
CA ARG A 185 -40.98 24.10 -2.70
C ARG A 185 -41.68 23.41 -1.53
N LYS A 186 -41.72 24.10 -0.39
CA LYS A 186 -42.54 23.73 0.77
C LYS A 186 -44.00 23.64 0.33
N MET A 187 -44.57 22.44 0.33
CA MET A 187 -46.02 22.29 0.27
C MET A 187 -46.57 22.76 1.61
N VAL A 188 -47.39 23.80 1.56
CA VAL A 188 -48.18 24.30 2.68
C VAL A 188 -49.26 23.25 3.00
N ALA A 189 -49.50 23.09 4.30
CA ALA A 189 -50.35 22.11 4.97
C ALA A 189 -51.74 21.88 4.35
#